data_AF-A0A8S0FRZ0-F1
#
_entry.id   AF-A0A8S0FRZ0-F1
#
_cell.length_a   1.000
_cell.length_b   1.000
_cell.length_c   1.000
_cell.angle_alpha   90.00
_cell.angle_beta   90.00
_cell.angle_gamma   90.00
#
_symmetry.space_group_name_H-M   'P 1'
#
loop_
_entity.id
_entity.type
_entity.pdbx_description
1 polymer ?
#
loop_
_entity_poly.entity_id
_entity_poly.type
_entity_poly.pdbx_seq_one_letter_code
_entity_poly.pdbx_strand_id
1 'polypeptide(L)'
;MSDSFTTSELITATQQVFKFNPLFLKLFFRETYTFTSEEVFLDKIPGKVNMAVYCAPMITGKVDRTRGYSTNHFKPGYTKPKHTINPNMSIKRAAGEQIGQPETPVERRAKDKNHHAEPA
;
A
#
# COMPACT_ATOMS: atom_id res chain seq x y z
N MET A 1 6.92 -13.34 23.81
CA MET A 1 7.79 -12.86 22.71
C MET A 1 7.88 -11.36 22.86
N SER A 2 9.07 -10.80 23.09
CA SER A 2 9.25 -9.35 23.12
C SER A 2 9.22 -8.85 21.67
N ASP A 3 8.10 -8.29 21.24
CA ASP A 3 8.02 -7.57 19.97
C ASP A 3 9.06 -6.45 19.98
N SER A 4 10.04 -6.51 19.08
CA SER A 4 11.19 -5.59 19.09
C SER A 4 10.84 -4.16 18.70
N PHE A 5 9.66 -3.94 18.10
CA PHE A 5 9.12 -2.63 17.73
C PHE A 5 7.58 -2.65 17.77
N THR A 6 6.98 -1.52 18.14
CA THR A 6 5.52 -1.32 18.16
C THR A 6 4.99 -0.87 16.80
N THR A 7 3.69 -1.10 16.53
CA THR A 7 3.04 -0.66 15.28
C THR A 7 3.15 0.85 15.07
N SER A 8 3.06 1.65 16.14
CA SER A 8 3.24 3.10 16.11
C SER A 8 4.63 3.52 15.64
N GLU A 9 5.68 2.83 16.09
CA GLU A 9 7.06 3.08 15.66
C GLU A 9 7.26 2.75 14.18
N LEU A 10 6.67 1.63 13.71
CA LEU A 10 6.75 1.21 12.31
C LEU A 10 5.99 2.16 11.37
N ILE A 11 4.79 2.62 11.74
CA ILE A 11 4.04 3.61 10.94
C ILE A 11 4.87 4.88 10.75
N THR A 12 5.51 5.35 11.82
CA THR A 12 6.38 6.55 11.79
C THR A 12 7.63 6.34 10.93
N ALA A 13 8.15 5.11 10.85
CA ALA A 13 9.29 4.78 9.99
C ALA A 13 8.92 4.76 8.50
N THR A 14 7.72 4.26 8.14
CA THR A 14 7.30 4.01 6.76
C THR A 14 6.86 5.23 5.94
N GLN A 15 6.54 6.35 6.58
CA GLN A 15 5.85 7.50 5.94
C GLN A 15 6.59 8.23 4.80
N GLN A 16 7.87 7.91 4.51
CA GLN A 16 8.72 8.76 3.66
C GLN A 16 9.50 8.07 2.53
N VAL A 17 9.23 6.80 2.23
CA VAL A 17 9.84 6.17 1.04
C VAL A 17 8.97 6.51 -0.18
N PHE A 18 9.51 7.29 -1.12
CA PHE A 18 8.98 7.62 -2.46
C PHE A 18 7.52 7.20 -2.72
N LYS A 19 6.59 8.16 -2.65
CA LYS A 19 5.18 7.92 -3.03
C LYS A 19 5.10 7.82 -4.55
N PHE A 20 5.41 6.65 -5.10
CA PHE A 20 5.05 6.34 -6.48
C PHE A 20 3.57 6.65 -6.66
N ASN A 21 3.26 7.57 -7.57
CA ASN A 21 1.89 8.00 -7.83
C ASN A 21 1.44 7.40 -9.17
N PRO A 22 0.76 6.24 -9.16
CA PRO A 22 0.36 5.56 -10.39
C PRO A 22 -0.65 6.41 -11.17
N LEU A 23 -0.37 6.61 -12.47
CA LEU A 23 -1.14 7.49 -13.36
C LEU A 23 -2.65 7.17 -13.35
N PHE A 24 -3.03 5.89 -13.46
CA PHE A 24 -4.43 5.49 -13.51
C PHE A 24 -5.19 5.80 -12.21
N LEU A 25 -4.57 5.57 -11.04
CA LEU A 25 -5.21 5.92 -9.76
C LEU A 25 -5.34 7.43 -9.64
N LYS A 26 -4.31 8.18 -10.03
CA LYS A 26 -4.33 9.66 -10.00
C LYS A 26 -5.42 10.27 -10.89
N LEU A 27 -5.63 9.71 -12.07
CA LEU A 27 -6.59 10.25 -13.05
C LEU A 27 -8.03 9.86 -12.72
N PHE A 28 -8.28 8.57 -12.43
CA PHE A 28 -9.65 8.04 -12.38
C PHE A 28 -10.13 7.66 -10.97
N PHE A 29 -9.23 7.44 -10.02
CA PHE A 29 -9.55 6.94 -8.66
C PHE A 29 -9.01 7.88 -7.59
N ARG A 30 -9.55 9.11 -7.58
CA ARG A 30 -9.06 10.21 -6.73
C ARG A 30 -9.50 10.12 -5.28
N GLU A 31 -10.62 9.45 -5.04
CA GLU A 31 -11.26 9.37 -3.73
C GLU A 31 -10.95 8.03 -3.05
N THR A 32 -10.87 8.04 -1.72
CA THR A 32 -10.61 6.84 -0.92
C THR A 32 -11.60 6.80 0.23
N TYR A 33 -12.22 5.64 0.43
CA TYR A 33 -13.17 5.38 1.51
C TYR A 33 -12.71 4.19 2.32
N THR A 34 -12.58 4.38 3.63
CA THR A 34 -12.21 3.32 4.58
C THR A 34 -13.46 2.75 5.23
N PHE A 35 -13.52 1.43 5.37
CA PHE A 35 -14.63 0.71 5.98
C PHE A 35 -14.18 0.01 7.27
N THR A 36 -15.08 -0.11 8.24
CA THR A 36 -14.84 -0.88 9.47
C THR A 36 -15.21 -2.37 9.32
N SER A 37 -16.01 -2.70 8.30
CA SER A 37 -16.38 -4.06 7.93
C SER A 37 -15.35 -4.72 7.03
N GLU A 38 -15.34 -6.06 6.99
CA GLU A 38 -14.55 -6.81 6.02
C GLU A 38 -15.03 -6.58 4.58
N GLU A 39 -16.33 -6.37 4.39
CA GLU A 39 -16.95 -6.08 3.10
C GLU A 39 -17.01 -4.57 2.81
N VAL A 40 -16.88 -4.22 1.54
CA VAL A 40 -17.06 -2.86 1.02
C VAL A 40 -18.51 -2.71 0.59
N PHE A 41 -19.19 -1.71 1.15
CA PHE A 41 -20.59 -1.37 0.87
C PHE A 41 -20.63 -0.16 -0.06
N LEU A 42 -21.01 -0.37 -1.33
CA LEU A 42 -21.02 0.66 -2.37
C LEU A 42 -22.14 1.70 -2.17
N ASP A 43 -23.23 1.30 -1.52
CA ASP A 43 -24.36 2.15 -1.15
C ASP A 43 -23.99 3.18 -0.06
N LYS A 44 -22.90 2.95 0.69
CA LYS A 44 -22.39 3.91 1.69
C LYS A 44 -21.44 4.95 1.09
N ILE A 45 -21.02 4.78 -0.16
CA ILE A 45 -20.17 5.75 -0.86
C ILE A 45 -21.06 6.91 -1.33
N PRO A 46 -20.74 8.17 -1.01
CA PRO A 46 -21.55 9.30 -1.42
C PRO A 46 -21.56 9.40 -2.95
N GLY A 47 -22.74 9.30 -3.55
CA GLY A 47 -22.91 9.33 -5.00
C GLY A 47 -24.32 9.76 -5.38
N LYS A 48 -24.47 10.27 -6.60
CA LYS A 48 -25.78 10.65 -7.16
C LYS A 48 -26.58 9.45 -7.69
N VAL A 49 -25.94 8.29 -7.81
CA VAL A 49 -26.49 7.08 -8.42
C VAL A 49 -26.24 5.88 -7.54
N ASN A 50 -27.19 4.94 -7.52
CA ASN A 50 -27.03 3.67 -6.85
C ASN A 50 -25.92 2.86 -7.55
N MET A 51 -24.91 2.46 -6.78
CA MET A 51 -23.78 1.68 -7.27
C MET A 51 -24.01 0.19 -7.01
N ALA A 52 -23.80 -0.62 -8.04
CA ALA A 52 -23.83 -2.08 -7.97
C ALA A 52 -22.71 -2.68 -8.81
N VAL A 53 -22.24 -3.86 -8.42
CA VAL A 53 -21.28 -4.67 -9.16
C VAL A 53 -21.86 -6.05 -9.45
N TYR A 54 -21.45 -6.63 -10.58
CA TYR A 54 -21.77 -8.01 -10.91
C TYR A 54 -20.62 -8.92 -10.46
N CYS A 55 -20.89 -9.79 -9.50
CA CYS A 55 -19.93 -10.75 -8.97
C CYS A 55 -20.25 -12.15 -9.49
N ALA A 56 -19.25 -12.84 -10.04
CA ALA A 56 -19.38 -14.20 -10.51
C ALA A 56 -18.14 -15.02 -10.14
N PRO A 57 -18.31 -16.28 -9.69
CA PRO A 57 -17.18 -17.13 -9.36
C PRO A 57 -16.39 -17.54 -10.61
N MET A 58 -15.09 -17.77 -10.43
CA MET A 58 -14.21 -18.31 -11.46
C MET A 58 -13.95 -19.80 -11.18
N ILE A 59 -14.22 -20.68 -12.14
CA ILE A 59 -13.87 -22.11 -12.11
C ILE A 59 -12.88 -22.38 -13.24
N THR A 60 -11.70 -22.94 -12.92
CA THR A 60 -10.70 -23.35 -13.93
C THR A 60 -10.35 -22.23 -14.92
N GLY A 61 -10.18 -21.00 -14.41
CA GLY A 61 -9.85 -19.81 -15.23
C GLY A 61 -11.00 -19.26 -16.07
N LYS A 62 -12.20 -19.86 -16.03
CA LYS A 62 -13.40 -19.36 -16.72
C LYS A 62 -14.40 -18.79 -15.73
N VAL A 63 -15.01 -17.67 -16.10
CA VAL A 63 -16.08 -17.05 -15.31
C VAL A 63 -17.37 -17.84 -15.51
N ASP A 64 -17.97 -18.27 -14.41
CA ASP A 64 -19.26 -18.93 -14.42
C ASP A 64 -20.38 -17.91 -14.16
N ARG A 65 -20.96 -17.43 -15.25
CA ARG A 65 -22.06 -16.44 -15.22
C ARG A 65 -23.37 -17.01 -14.70
N THR A 66 -23.57 -18.33 -14.72
CA THR A 66 -24.83 -18.94 -14.26
C THR A 66 -25.02 -18.78 -12.75
N ARG A 67 -23.91 -18.69 -12.01
CA ARG A 67 -23.87 -18.43 -10.57
C ARG A 67 -23.48 -17.00 -10.22
N GLY A 68 -23.52 -16.09 -11.19
CA GLY A 68 -23.25 -14.68 -10.94
C GLY A 68 -24.48 -13.93 -10.45
N TYR A 69 -24.25 -12.87 -9.69
CA TYR A 69 -25.30 -12.04 -9.10
C TYR A 69 -24.89 -10.56 -9.07
N SER A 70 -25.89 -9.68 -9.10
CA SER A 70 -25.69 -8.24 -8.91
C SER A 70 -25.78 -7.93 -7.41
N THR A 71 -24.80 -7.19 -6.88
CA THR A 71 -24.73 -6.84 -5.46
C THR A 71 -24.17 -5.44 -5.26
N ASN A 72 -24.54 -4.81 -4.16
CA ASN A 72 -24.01 -3.50 -3.76
C ASN A 72 -22.85 -3.64 -2.77
N HIS A 73 -22.45 -4.86 -2.40
CA HIS A 73 -21.31 -5.11 -1.53
C HIS A 73 -20.42 -6.22 -2.09
N PHE A 74 -19.14 -6.13 -1.80
CA PHE A 74 -18.19 -7.18 -2.15
C PHE A 74 -17.04 -7.24 -1.13
N LYS A 75 -16.42 -8.42 -1.04
CA LYS A 75 -15.23 -8.64 -0.21
C LYS A 75 -13.96 -8.35 -1.03
N PRO A 76 -13.14 -7.35 -0.64
CA PRO A 76 -11.90 -7.04 -1.35
C PRO A 76 -10.84 -8.12 -1.08
N GLY A 77 -9.84 -8.19 -1.97
CA GLY A 77 -8.67 -9.05 -1.76
C GLY A 77 -7.81 -8.53 -0.61
N TYR A 78 -7.59 -9.34 0.42
CA TYR A 78 -6.78 -8.96 1.57
C TYR A 78 -5.29 -9.24 1.32
N THR A 79 -4.46 -8.20 1.38
CA THR A 79 -3.00 -8.30 1.17
C THR A 79 -2.23 -8.09 2.47
N LYS A 80 -1.34 -9.04 2.81
CA LYS A 80 -0.46 -8.99 3.99
C LYS A 80 0.96 -9.47 3.68
N PRO A 81 1.75 -8.72 2.89
CA PRO A 81 3.13 -9.10 2.59
C PRO A 81 3.97 -9.13 3.88
N LYS A 82 4.81 -10.16 4.04
CA LYS A 82 5.74 -10.31 5.16
C LYS A 82 7.13 -10.61 4.61
N HIS A 83 8.14 -9.93 5.16
CA HIS A 83 9.54 -10.16 4.83
C HIS A 83 10.32 -10.49 6.10
N THR A 84 11.23 -11.45 6.01
CA THR A 84 12.18 -11.75 7.10
C THR A 84 13.28 -10.70 7.10
N ILE A 85 13.58 -10.12 8.27
CA ILE A 85 14.67 -9.16 8.44
C ILE A 85 15.89 -9.93 8.94
N ASN A 86 16.96 -9.93 8.14
CA ASN A 86 18.26 -10.50 8.53
C ASN A 86 19.26 -9.34 8.74
N PRO A 87 19.87 -9.18 9.93
CA PRO A 87 20.88 -8.15 10.17
C PRO A 87 22.10 -8.22 9.24
N ASN A 88 22.42 -9.41 8.72
CA ASN A 88 23.53 -9.62 7.78
C ASN A 88 23.14 -9.35 6.32
N MET A 89 21.90 -8.92 6.05
CA MET A 89 21.47 -8.57 4.70
C MET A 89 22.22 -7.32 4.22
N SER A 90 22.95 -7.45 3.12
CA SER A 90 23.63 -6.30 2.52
C SER A 90 22.60 -5.33 1.95
N ILE A 91 22.53 -4.13 2.52
CA ILE A 91 21.75 -3.02 1.97
C ILE A 91 22.58 -2.36 0.87
N LYS A 92 21.97 -2.08 -0.29
CA LYS A 92 22.64 -1.34 -1.34
C LYS A 92 22.96 0.08 -0.84
N ARG A 93 24.19 0.56 -1.07
CA ARG A 93 24.59 1.94 -0.78
C ARG A 93 23.69 2.94 -1.52
N ALA A 94 23.41 4.09 -0.91
CA ALA A 94 22.76 5.19 -1.60
C ALA A 94 23.71 5.81 -2.64
N ALA A 95 23.15 6.48 -3.64
CA ALA A 95 23.93 7.21 -4.62
C ALA A 95 24.72 8.34 -3.92
N GLY A 96 26.01 8.47 -4.23
CA GLY A 96 26.88 9.48 -3.61
C GLY A 96 27.57 9.06 -2.30
N GLU A 97 27.31 7.86 -1.77
CA GLU A 97 28.05 7.33 -0.62
C GLU A 97 29.52 7.00 -0.99
N GLN A 98 30.45 7.32 -0.09
CA GLN A 98 31.87 7.02 -0.28
C GLN A 98 32.13 5.50 -0.30
N ILE A 99 33.02 5.08 -1.19
CA ILE A 99 33.46 3.68 -1.27
C ILE A 99 34.43 3.42 -0.11
N GLY A 100 34.03 2.56 0.83
CA GLY A 100 34.85 2.16 1.98
C GLY A 100 34.45 2.78 3.33
N GLN A 101 33.58 3.79 3.33
CA GLN A 101 32.98 4.40 4.53
C GLN A 101 31.46 4.41 4.39
N PRO A 102 30.78 3.27 4.63
CA PRO A 102 29.33 3.19 4.48
C PRO A 102 28.64 3.98 5.58
N GLU A 103 27.71 4.85 5.19
CA GLU A 103 26.88 5.60 6.13
C GLU A 103 25.93 4.68 6.89
N THR A 104 25.62 5.06 8.13
CA THR A 104 24.63 4.34 8.93
C THR A 104 23.22 4.54 8.37
N PRO A 105 22.27 3.60 8.61
CA PRO A 105 20.89 3.77 8.17
C PRO A 105 20.22 5.07 8.68
N VAL A 106 20.64 5.58 9.84
CA VAL A 106 20.12 6.82 10.43
C VAL A 106 20.62 8.04 9.66
N GLU A 107 21.91 8.07 9.30
CA GLU A 107 22.52 9.13 8.50
C GLU A 107 21.93 9.19 7.09
N ARG A 108 21.73 8.03 6.44
CA ARG A 108 21.03 7.95 5.14
C ARG A 108 19.65 8.59 5.19
N ARG A 109 18.86 8.24 6.22
CA ARG A 109 17.50 8.79 6.41
C ARG A 109 17.51 10.31 6.65
N ALA A 110 18.50 10.84 7.35
CA ALA A 110 18.62 12.27 7.59
C ALA A 110 18.91 13.04 6.29
N LYS A 111 19.72 12.49 5.39
CA LYS A 111 20.01 13.09 4.07
C LYS A 111 18.81 13.08 3.14
N ASP A 112 18.07 11.97 3.07
CA ASP A 112 16.86 11.86 2.24
C ASP A 112 15.81 12.93 2.63
N LYS A 113 15.66 13.24 3.92
CA LYS A 113 14.77 14.30 4.39
C LYS A 113 15.18 15.70 3.89
N ASN A 114 16.48 15.96 3.82
CA ASN A 114 17.00 17.28 3.43
C ASN A 114 16.92 17.51 1.92
N HIS A 115 17.04 16.46 1.10
CA HIS A 115 16.92 16.54 -0.37
C HIS A 115 15.48 16.81 -0.86
N HIS A 116 14.47 16.60 -0.02
CA HIS A 116 13.04 16.81 -0.36
C HIS A 116 12.45 18.11 0.20
N ALA A 117 13.24 18.91 0.93
CA ALA A 117 12.80 20.16 1.55
C ALA A 117 12.94 21.40 0.64
N GLU A 118 13.39 21.23 -0.61
CA GLU A 118 13.51 22.31 -1.58
C GLU A 118 12.30 22.28 -2.55
N PRO A 119 11.31 23.17 -2.39
CA PRO A 119 10.24 23.30 -3.37
C PRO A 119 10.76 24.03 -4.62
N ALA A 120 10.43 23.48 -5.79
CA ALA A 120 10.36 24.24 -7.04
C ALA A 120 8.97 24.88 -7.17
#